data_AF-A0AAN7L0E5-F1
#
_entry.id   AF-A0AAN7L0E5-F1
#
_cell.length_a   1.000
_cell.length_b   1.000
_cell.length_c   1.000
_cell.angle_alpha   90.00
_cell.angle_beta   90.00
_cell.angle_gamma   90.00
#
_symmetry.space_group_name_H-M   'P 1'
#
loop_
_entity.id
_entity.type
_entity.pdbx_description
1 polymer ?
#
loop_
_entity_poly.entity_id
_entity_poly.type
_entity_poly.pdbx_seq_one_letter_code
_entity_poly.pdbx_strand_id
1 'polypeptide(L)'
;MTTVSLIMDVETLEKNNTGITYSVRAILGKGNFDDSFEILNNYDWWKDVKLLGFLENVGHYAYVGTMIVKESEENDRAIWLSPAMLSPYKFYQYFFRVLNSDVVRFLKVLTFLKLEGFI
;
A
#
# COMPACT_ATOMS: atom_id res chain seq x y z
N MET A 1 -16.83 -17.76 5.42
CA MET A 1 -17.41 -16.69 6.27
C MET A 1 -16.95 -15.39 5.63
N THR A 2 -17.66 -14.93 4.60
CA THR A 2 -17.25 -13.84 3.73
C THR A 2 -17.48 -12.53 4.47
N THR A 3 -16.41 -11.90 4.95
CA THR A 3 -16.48 -10.58 5.57
C THR A 3 -16.61 -9.54 4.46
N VAL A 4 -17.80 -8.97 4.30
CA VAL A 4 -18.00 -7.76 3.49
C VAL A 4 -17.16 -6.66 4.15
N SER A 5 -16.20 -6.09 3.42
CA SER A 5 -15.38 -4.98 3.92
C SER A 5 -16.30 -3.87 4.42
N LEU A 6 -16.26 -3.60 5.74
CA LEU A 6 -17.04 -2.56 6.38
C LEU A 6 -16.62 -1.20 5.81
N ILE A 7 -17.58 -0.40 5.39
CA ILE A 7 -17.35 1.00 5.01
C ILE A 7 -16.81 1.73 6.24
N MET A 8 -15.65 2.35 6.11
CA MET A 8 -15.01 3.13 7.16
C MET A 8 -15.69 4.50 7.29
N ASP A 9 -15.72 5.04 8.51
CA ASP A 9 -16.14 6.42 8.75
C ASP A 9 -15.08 7.43 8.29
N VAL A 10 -15.49 8.69 8.14
CA VAL A 10 -14.63 9.77 7.64
C VAL A 10 -13.46 10.06 8.58
N GLU A 11 -13.66 9.99 9.89
CA GLU A 11 -12.60 10.27 10.86
C GLU A 11 -11.50 9.19 10.80
N THR A 12 -11.91 7.92 10.72
CA THR A 12 -10.99 6.79 10.50
C THR A 12 -10.26 6.92 9.16
N LEU A 13 -10.95 7.34 8.09
CA LEU A 13 -10.33 7.55 6.78
C LEU A 13 -9.25 8.64 6.83
N GLU A 14 -9.53 9.79 7.43
CA GLU A 14 -8.57 10.91 7.56
C GLU A 14 -7.36 10.53 8.41
N LYS A 15 -7.59 9.79 9.50
CA LYS A 15 -6.50 9.27 10.34
C LYS A 15 -5.62 8.30 9.55
N ASN A 16 -6.22 7.40 8.77
CA ASN A 16 -5.49 6.46 7.93
C ASN A 16 -4.70 7.20 6.83
N ASN A 17 -5.31 8.17 6.15
CA ASN A 17 -4.65 8.99 5.14
C ASN A 17 -3.42 9.69 5.71
N THR A 18 -3.54 10.29 6.89
CA THR A 18 -2.43 10.97 7.57
C THR A 18 -1.30 9.99 7.93
N GLY A 19 -1.64 8.83 8.50
CA GLY A 19 -0.66 7.80 8.90
C GLY A 19 0.09 7.19 7.70
N ILE A 20 -0.62 6.88 6.62
CA ILE A 20 -0.04 6.37 5.37
C ILE A 20 0.87 7.43 4.76
N THR A 21 0.41 8.68 4.66
CA THR A 21 1.20 9.81 4.14
C THR A 21 2.50 9.99 4.91
N TYR A 22 2.44 9.95 6.25
CA TYR A 22 3.63 10.00 7.11
C TYR A 22 4.60 8.85 6.83
N SER A 23 4.08 7.63 6.71
CA SER A 23 4.90 6.44 6.45
C SER A 23 5.61 6.53 5.09
N VAL A 24 4.89 6.95 4.04
CA VAL A 24 5.45 7.13 2.70
C VAL A 24 6.54 8.21 2.70
N ARG A 25 6.29 9.36 3.35
CA ARG A 25 7.30 10.42 3.46
C ARG A 25 8.52 10.00 4.26
N ALA A 26 8.35 9.22 5.33
CA ALA A 26 9.49 8.73 6.11
C ALA A 26 10.38 7.74 5.31
N ILE A 27 9.79 6.99 4.37
CA ILE A 27 10.51 6.04 3.52
C ILE A 27 11.22 6.77 2.37
N LEU A 28 10.51 7.66 1.68
CA LEU A 28 11.01 8.32 0.46
C LEU A 28 11.79 9.61 0.75
N GLY A 29 11.47 10.33 1.82
CA GLY A 29 12.03 11.63 2.18
C GLY A 29 13.36 11.59 2.96
N LYS A 30 13.97 10.41 3.15
CA LYS A 30 15.28 10.29 3.84
C LYS A 30 16.51 10.62 2.97
N GLY A 31 16.32 10.98 1.71
CA GLY A 31 17.35 11.62 0.89
C GLY A 31 17.03 13.10 0.67
N ASN A 32 17.90 13.83 -0.04
CA ASN A 32 17.78 15.26 -0.35
C ASN A 32 16.64 15.54 -1.36
N PHE A 33 15.45 15.05 -1.05
CA PHE A 33 14.31 14.80 -1.93
C PHE A 33 13.09 15.66 -1.57
N ASP A 34 13.28 16.71 -0.76
CA ASP A 34 12.23 17.55 -0.18
C ASP A 34 11.26 18.12 -1.25
N ASP A 35 11.73 18.32 -2.48
CA ASP A 35 10.92 18.80 -3.62
C ASP A 35 10.65 17.76 -4.73
N SER A 36 10.99 16.48 -4.53
CA SER A 36 11.01 15.52 -5.66
C SER A 36 9.69 14.78 -5.92
N PHE A 37 8.76 14.72 -4.96
CA PHE A 37 7.52 13.98 -5.13
C PHE A 37 6.32 14.59 -4.40
N GLU A 38 5.16 14.50 -5.03
CA GLU A 38 3.87 14.94 -4.49
C GLU A 38 2.99 13.73 -4.17
N ILE A 39 2.32 13.76 -3.02
CA ILE A 39 1.34 12.75 -2.63
C ILE A 39 -0.04 13.33 -2.93
N LEU A 40 -0.78 12.68 -3.84
CA LEU A 40 -2.12 13.08 -4.26
C LEU A 40 -3.19 12.18 -3.63
N ASN A 41 -4.38 12.73 -3.37
CA ASN A 41 -5.52 11.97 -2.86
C ASN A 41 -6.60 11.85 -3.94
N ASN A 42 -7.03 10.62 -4.25
CA ASN A 42 -8.05 10.39 -5.28
C ASN A 42 -9.42 10.99 -4.97
N TYR A 43 -9.69 11.28 -3.71
CA TYR A 43 -10.86 12.01 -3.30
C TYR A 43 -10.97 13.38 -3.99
N ASP A 44 -9.84 14.06 -4.23
CA ASP A 44 -9.81 15.44 -4.71
C ASP A 44 -10.51 15.63 -6.06
N TRP A 45 -10.41 14.64 -6.95
CA TRP A 45 -11.03 14.69 -8.28
C TRP A 45 -12.32 13.86 -8.38
N TRP A 46 -12.53 12.87 -7.50
CA TRP A 46 -13.73 12.03 -7.54
C TRP A 46 -14.92 12.60 -6.77
N LYS A 47 -14.70 13.43 -5.74
CA LYS A 47 -15.77 13.95 -4.86
C LYS A 47 -16.90 14.68 -5.59
N ASP A 48 -16.58 15.31 -6.73
CA ASP A 48 -17.53 16.11 -7.51
C ASP A 48 -18.17 15.32 -8.67
N VAL A 49 -17.74 14.07 -8.91
CA VAL A 49 -18.25 13.24 -10.00
C VAL A 49 -19.60 12.63 -9.59
N LYS A 50 -20.66 13.00 -10.32
CA LYS A 50 -21.99 12.40 -10.16
C LYS A 50 -22.04 11.01 -10.80
N LEU A 51 -22.89 10.14 -10.27
CA LEU A 51 -23.09 8.77 -10.77
C LEU A 51 -23.37 8.72 -12.28
N LEU A 52 -24.26 9.57 -12.78
CA LEU A 52 -24.58 9.59 -14.22
C LEU A 52 -23.38 10.05 -15.07
N GLY A 53 -22.63 11.05 -14.60
CA GLY A 53 -21.41 11.50 -15.28
C GLY A 53 -20.29 10.45 -15.24
N PHE A 54 -20.21 9.66 -14.17
CA PHE A 54 -19.30 8.52 -14.10
C PHE A 54 -19.66 7.44 -15.13
N LEU A 55 -20.92 7.03 -15.17
CA LEU A 55 -21.39 5.99 -16.10
C LEU A 55 -21.23 6.42 -17.56
N GLU A 56 -21.48 7.69 -17.87
CA GLU A 56 -21.33 8.25 -19.21
C GLU A 56 -19.86 8.33 -19.65
N ASN A 57 -18.94 8.75 -18.78
CA ASN A 57 -17.55 9.00 -19.18
C ASN A 57 -16.60 7.82 -18.95
N VAL A 58 -16.87 6.98 -17.96
CA VAL A 58 -15.97 5.89 -17.52
C VAL A 58 -16.61 4.53 -17.72
N GLY A 59 -17.92 4.41 -17.49
CA GLY A 59 -18.66 3.15 -17.56
C GLY A 59 -18.61 2.47 -18.94
N HIS A 60 -18.58 3.23 -20.03
CA HIS A 60 -18.49 2.69 -21.39
C HIS A 60 -17.21 1.88 -21.66
N TYR A 61 -16.13 2.17 -20.93
CA TYR A 61 -14.83 1.49 -21.10
C TYR A 61 -14.67 0.27 -20.18
N ALA A 62 -15.57 0.08 -19.21
CA ALA A 62 -15.53 -1.01 -18.25
C ALA A 62 -16.47 -2.15 -18.68
N TYR A 63 -15.96 -3.09 -19.47
CA TYR A 63 -16.72 -4.30 -19.83
C TYR A 63 -16.92 -5.18 -18.60
N VAL A 64 -18.17 -5.36 -18.18
CA VAL A 64 -18.54 -6.11 -16.95
C VAL A 64 -17.96 -7.53 -16.93
N GLY A 65 -17.82 -8.18 -18.09
CA GLY A 65 -17.29 -9.54 -18.16
C GLY A 65 -15.81 -9.67 -17.77
N THR A 66 -14.98 -8.63 -17.89
CA THR A 66 -13.59 -8.68 -17.38
C THR A 66 -13.50 -8.35 -15.89
N MET A 67 -14.52 -7.71 -15.31
CA MET A 67 -14.57 -7.38 -13.89
C MET A 67 -15.01 -8.57 -13.03
N ILE A 68 -15.87 -9.45 -13.55
CA ILE A 68 -16.32 -10.68 -12.85
C ILE A 68 -15.14 -11.62 -12.57
N VAL A 69 -14.10 -11.60 -13.41
CA VAL A 69 -12.96 -12.53 -13.32
C VAL A 69 -11.91 -12.07 -12.30
N LYS A 70 -11.92 -10.79 -11.92
CA LYS A 70 -10.84 -10.18 -11.12
C LYS A 70 -11.27 -10.06 -9.65
N GLU A 71 -11.37 -11.19 -8.97
CA GLU A 71 -11.51 -11.24 -7.52
C GLU A 71 -10.13 -11.07 -6.87
N SER A 72 -9.95 -10.05 -6.04
CA SER A 72 -8.67 -9.78 -5.37
C SER A 72 -8.51 -10.71 -4.17
N GLU A 73 -7.48 -11.55 -4.18
CA GLU A 73 -7.15 -12.40 -3.03
C GLU A 73 -6.65 -11.54 -1.85
N GLU A 74 -7.41 -11.52 -0.76
CA GLU A 74 -7.02 -10.90 0.51
C GLU A 74 -5.92 -11.74 1.18
N ASN A 75 -4.72 -11.17 1.30
CA ASN A 75 -3.62 -11.81 2.01
C ASN A 75 -3.69 -11.48 3.51
N ASP A 76 -4.15 -12.45 4.29
CA ASP A 76 -4.46 -12.36 5.73
C ASP A 76 -3.22 -12.31 6.65
N ARG A 77 -2.08 -11.80 6.16
CA ARG A 77 -0.79 -11.74 6.89
C ARG A 77 0.00 -10.47 6.61
N ALA A 78 -0.65 -9.31 6.69
CA ALA A 78 0.03 -8.03 6.56
C ALA A 78 1.03 -7.76 7.69
N ILE A 79 2.19 -7.21 7.35
CA ILE A 79 3.21 -6.77 8.31
C ILE A 79 3.17 -5.26 8.36
N TRP A 80 2.83 -4.72 9.52
CA TRP A 80 2.66 -3.28 9.69
C TRP A 80 3.99 -2.57 9.91
N LEU A 81 4.16 -1.41 9.28
CA LEU A 81 5.33 -0.56 9.45
C LEU A 81 5.23 0.36 10.68
N SER A 82 4.02 0.64 11.14
CA SER A 82 3.80 1.49 12.31
C SER A 82 4.19 0.76 13.60
N PRO A 83 5.08 1.34 14.44
CA PRO A 83 5.49 0.73 15.71
C PRO A 83 4.33 0.59 16.71
N ALA A 84 3.24 1.35 16.53
CA ALA A 84 2.04 1.24 17.35
C ALA A 84 1.22 -0.03 17.03
N MET A 85 1.33 -0.57 15.82
CA MET A 85 0.61 -1.77 15.38
C MET A 85 1.49 -3.02 15.45
N LEU A 86 2.78 -2.87 15.17
CA LEU A 86 3.75 -3.96 15.25
C LEU A 86 4.99 -3.46 15.96
N SER A 87 5.31 -4.08 17.10
CA SER A 87 6.50 -3.66 17.84
C SER A 87 7.77 -3.87 16.99
N PRO A 88 8.78 -2.99 17.13
CA PRO A 88 10.05 -3.14 16.40
C PRO A 88 10.69 -4.53 16.57
N TYR A 89 10.51 -5.13 17.75
CA TYR A 89 10.95 -6.49 18.03
C TYR A 89 10.23 -7.55 17.17
N LYS A 90 8.90 -7.50 17.08
CA LYS A 90 8.13 -8.43 16.25
C LYS A 90 8.44 -8.26 14.77
N PHE A 91 8.64 -7.02 14.32
CA PHE A 91 9.09 -6.72 12.95
C PHE A 91 10.45 -7.38 12.66
N TYR A 92 11.43 -7.22 13.55
CA TYR A 92 12.74 -7.87 13.39
C TYR A 92 12.64 -9.40 13.37
N GLN A 93 11.86 -9.98 14.29
CA GLN A 93 11.66 -11.44 14.35
C GLN A 93 11.08 -12.02 13.06
N TYR A 94 10.23 -11.26 12.36
CA TYR A 94 9.70 -11.70 11.08
C TYR A 94 10.82 -11.94 10.07
N PHE A 95 11.71 -10.97 9.88
CA PHE A 95 12.83 -11.09 8.93
C PHE A 95 13.86 -12.12 9.36
N PHE A 96 14.06 -12.30 10.66
CA PHE A 96 14.98 -13.32 11.18
C PHE A 96 14.51 -14.76 10.91
N ARG A 97 13.20 -14.98 10.74
CA ARG A 97 12.62 -16.30 10.47
C ARG A 97 12.55 -16.65 8.98
N VAL A 98 12.99 -15.75 8.09
CA VAL A 98 12.97 -15.97 6.65
C VAL A 98 13.91 -17.10 6.27
N LEU A 99 13.46 -17.98 5.37
CA LEU A 99 14.26 -19.09 4.86
C LEU A 99 15.46 -18.57 4.05
N ASN A 100 16.60 -19.26 4.15
CA ASN A 100 17.82 -18.90 3.42
C ASN A 100 17.60 -18.72 1.90
N SER A 101 16.67 -19.47 1.30
CA SER A 101 16.29 -19.35 -0.12
C SER A 101 15.72 -17.97 -0.48
N ASP A 102 15.05 -17.29 0.45
CA ASP A 102 14.38 -16.01 0.22
C ASP A 102 15.20 -14.80 0.71
N VAL A 103 16.22 -15.02 1.53
CA VAL A 103 17.07 -13.94 2.10
C VAL A 103 17.71 -13.11 1.01
N VAL A 104 18.32 -13.74 -0.01
CA VAL A 104 18.97 -13.01 -1.12
C VAL A 104 17.95 -12.17 -1.90
N ARG A 105 16.73 -12.69 -2.12
CA ARG A 105 15.66 -11.95 -2.79
C ARG A 105 15.25 -10.72 -1.95
N PHE A 106 15.08 -10.88 -0.65
CA PHE A 106 14.70 -9.76 0.22
C PHE A 106 15.80 -8.73 0.36
N LEU A 107 17.06 -9.12 0.42
CA LEU A 107 18.18 -8.16 0.41
C LEU A 107 18.18 -7.32 -0.88
N LYS A 108 17.91 -7.95 -2.04
CA LYS A 108 17.79 -7.24 -3.33
C LYS A 108 16.64 -6.24 -3.38
N VAL A 109 15.49 -6.58 -2.79
CA VAL A 109 14.25 -5.80 -2.93
C VAL A 109 14.11 -4.74 -1.83
N LEU A 110 14.56 -5.04 -0.61
CA LEU A 110 14.26 -4.24 0.58
C LEU A 110 15.47 -3.44 1.09
N THR A 111 16.64 -3.57 0.47
CA THR A 111 17.85 -2.83 0.87
C THR A 111 18.50 -2.16 -0.33
N PHE A 112 19.25 -1.09 -0.07
CA PHE A 112 20.04 -0.38 -1.08
C PHE A 112 21.47 -0.94 -1.22
N LEU A 113 21.71 -2.17 -0.75
CA LEU A 113 23.04 -2.79 -0.78
C LEU A 113 23.44 -3.15 -2.21
N LYS A 114 24.65 -2.76 -2.61
CA LYS A 114 25.27 -3.28 -3.83
C LYS A 114 25.76 -4.70 -3.55
N LEU A 115 25.25 -5.67 -4.29
CA LEU A 115 25.59 -7.09 -4.10
C LEU A 115 26.84 -7.54 -4.85
N GLU A 116 27.71 -6.61 -5.25
CA GLU A 116 28.90 -6.85 -6.09
C GLU A 116 30.01 -7.70 -5.41
N GLY A 117 29.75 -8.31 -4.26
CA GLY A 117 30.71 -9.19 -3.56
C GLY A 117 30.11 -10.42 -2.89
N PHE A 118 28.85 -10.78 -3.20
CA PHE A 118 28.15 -11.93 -2.60
C PHE A 118 27.87 -13.08 -3.59
N ILE A 119 28.46 -13.02 -4.79
CA ILE A 119 28.38 -14.05 -5.85
C ILE A 119 29.80 -14.36 -6.31
#